data_AF-A0A351FPU6-F1
#
_entry.id   AF-A0A351FPU6-F1
#
_cell.length_a   1.000
_cell.length_b   1.000
_cell.length_c   1.000
_cell.angle_alpha   90.00
_cell.angle_beta   90.00
_cell.angle_gamma   90.00
#
_symmetry.space_group_name_H-M   'P 1'
#
loop_
_entity.id
_entity.type
_entity.pdbx_description
1 polymer ?
#
loop_
_entity_poly.entity_id
_entity_poly.type
_entity_poly.pdbx_seq_one_letter_code
_entity_poly.pdbx_strand_id
1 'polypeptide(L)'
;APFGRRETLVKWVDPDPKFDQSPQWGEVVQGPESFMPERLKLHFAGGREDDTPIDSGFGPFALTRLSYETGGIYFAVHPNRNVTRQVSKREVDAYSAHIKHFFDPQIMRSYRPDYVSIDEYKRRVGQNKSRAALVTAAQNTWVAPMESPQLRFVKRDEASFSNALSEAQKASAKLTPRVQSLHATLKLGESDRDKEVSPRWQAGFDLAMGRILAVKVRTEAYNVLLAKAKRGLKPKDPKTNTWVLTASDDFTELGSSLEKEANKAKMYLERVITDHPNTPWALLAQRELDAKIGWVWSEDFTDLTPRRAGNGGGNGNGNPNNDAKNMIKRPPPKRKPPKL
;
A
#
# COMPACT_ATOMS: atom_id res chain seq x y z
N ALA A 1 10.21 14.76 -0.62
CA ALA A 1 9.42 14.12 0.45
C ALA A 1 8.70 12.90 -0.10
N PRO A 2 8.57 11.80 0.65
CA PRO A 2 7.77 10.66 0.21
C PRO A 2 6.29 11.05 0.20
N PHE A 3 5.59 10.73 -0.89
CA PHE A 3 4.21 11.16 -1.14
C PHE A 3 3.22 10.67 -0.07
N GLY A 4 2.60 11.62 0.63
CA GLY A 4 1.63 11.39 1.70
C GLY A 4 2.20 10.57 2.86
N ARG A 5 3.52 10.66 3.11
CA ARG A 5 4.22 9.93 4.18
C ARG A 5 5.17 10.84 4.95
N ARG A 6 5.36 10.52 6.23
CA ARG A 6 6.32 11.21 7.09
C ARG A 6 7.72 10.61 6.97
N GLU A 7 7.80 9.28 6.99
CA GLU A 7 9.06 8.54 7.05
C GLU A 7 9.38 7.84 5.73
N THR A 8 10.68 7.66 5.48
CA THR A 8 11.23 6.78 4.44
C THR A 8 12.49 6.08 4.96
N LEU A 9 13.03 5.14 4.19
CA LEU A 9 14.25 4.43 4.53
C LEU A 9 15.44 5.03 3.79
N VAL A 10 16.52 5.34 4.50
CA VAL A 10 17.81 5.76 3.96
C VAL A 10 18.79 4.60 3.97
N LYS A 11 19.53 4.46 2.87
CA LYS A 11 20.66 3.53 2.79
C LYS A 11 21.79 4.09 3.63
N TRP A 12 21.99 3.54 4.81
CA TRP A 12 23.00 3.97 5.76
C TRP A 12 24.22 3.04 5.68
N VAL A 13 25.40 3.64 5.62
CA VAL A 13 26.69 2.95 5.76
C VAL A 13 27.40 3.59 6.95
N ASP A 14 28.10 2.82 7.79
CA ASP A 14 28.80 3.42 8.93
C ASP A 14 29.92 4.34 8.43
N PRO A 15 29.91 5.64 8.78
CA PRO A 15 30.93 6.57 8.30
C PRO A 15 32.32 6.26 8.86
N ASP A 16 32.43 5.50 9.96
CA ASP A 16 33.71 5.05 10.51
C ASP A 16 34.13 3.71 9.87
N PRO A 17 35.24 3.68 9.09
CA PRO A 17 35.71 2.47 8.41
C PRO A 17 36.06 1.30 9.35
N LYS A 18 36.19 1.54 10.66
CA LYS A 18 36.43 0.50 11.67
C LYS A 18 35.21 -0.37 11.97
N PHE A 19 34.01 0.10 11.58
CA PHE A 19 32.75 -0.62 11.74
C PHE A 19 32.32 -1.29 10.45
N ASP A 20 31.32 -2.16 10.55
CA ASP A 20 30.79 -2.87 9.40
C ASP A 20 30.23 -1.91 8.33
N GLN A 21 30.85 -1.94 7.15
CA GLN A 21 30.52 -1.12 6.00
C GLN A 21 29.37 -1.71 5.15
N SER A 22 28.77 -2.83 5.58
CA SER A 22 27.60 -3.38 4.91
C SER A 22 26.40 -2.41 5.02
N PRO A 23 25.73 -2.07 3.90
CA PRO A 23 24.63 -1.13 3.94
C PRO A 23 23.46 -1.63 4.80
N GLN A 24 22.95 -0.74 5.64
CA GLN A 24 21.75 -0.94 6.45
C GLN A 24 20.67 0.06 6.02
N TRP A 25 19.44 -0.15 6.48
CA TRP A 25 18.34 0.76 6.20
C TRP A 25 17.91 1.46 7.49
N GLY A 26 18.16 2.77 7.58
CA GLY A 26 17.72 3.62 8.68
C GLY A 26 16.43 4.35 8.33
N GLU A 27 15.57 4.58 9.31
CA GLU A 27 14.35 5.38 9.14
C GLU A 27 14.68 6.86 9.27
N VAL A 28 14.19 7.67 8.31
CA VAL A 28 14.35 9.13 8.30
C VAL A 28 13.01 9.83 8.13
N VAL A 29 12.84 10.98 8.79
CA VAL A 29 11.70 11.89 8.58
C VAL A 29 11.98 12.82 7.39
N GLN A 30 11.22 12.67 6.30
CA GLN A 30 11.38 13.47 5.07
C GLN A 30 10.08 14.08 4.55
N GLY A 31 9.01 14.09 5.33
CA GLY A 31 7.71 14.62 4.91
C GLY A 31 6.76 14.85 6.09
N PRO A 32 5.45 14.95 5.84
CA PRO A 32 4.80 14.91 4.52
C PRO A 32 5.01 16.19 3.70
N GLU A 33 4.62 16.16 2.43
CA GLU A 33 4.62 17.30 1.51
C GLU A 33 3.42 18.25 1.69
N SER A 34 2.38 17.80 2.40
CA SER A 34 1.16 18.56 2.68
C SER A 34 1.02 18.88 4.18
N PHE A 35 0.20 19.88 4.52
CA PHE A 35 -0.05 20.25 5.91
C PHE A 35 -0.85 19.19 6.67
N MET A 36 -1.97 18.75 6.09
CA MET A 36 -2.77 17.65 6.62
C MET A 36 -2.66 16.42 5.71
N PRO A 37 -3.05 15.22 6.19
CA PRO A 37 -3.17 14.06 5.33
C PRO A 37 -4.19 14.32 4.20
N GLU A 38 -3.72 14.26 2.96
CA GLU A 38 -4.55 14.39 1.74
C GLU A 38 -4.65 13.06 0.99
N ARG A 39 -4.24 11.96 1.64
CA ARG A 39 -4.17 10.62 1.07
C ARG A 39 -4.65 9.63 2.11
N LEU A 40 -5.59 8.77 1.72
CA LEU A 40 -6.01 7.65 2.54
C LEU A 40 -4.88 6.61 2.60
N LYS A 41 -4.61 6.10 3.80
CA LYS A 41 -3.74 4.95 4.02
C LYS A 41 -4.57 3.66 3.99
N LEU A 42 -4.65 3.03 2.81
CA LEU A 42 -5.35 1.77 2.57
C LEU A 42 -4.36 0.75 1.98
N HIS A 43 -4.38 -0.48 2.48
CA HIS A 43 -3.59 -1.57 1.88
C HIS A 43 -4.11 -1.91 0.48
N PHE A 44 -3.19 -2.27 -0.42
CA PHE A 44 -3.55 -2.86 -1.71
C PHE A 44 -3.94 -4.33 -1.51
N ALA A 45 -4.76 -4.89 -2.39
CA ALA A 45 -5.00 -6.33 -2.38
C ALA A 45 -3.67 -7.07 -2.64
N GLY A 46 -3.28 -7.95 -1.72
CA GLY A 46 -2.06 -8.76 -1.85
C GLY A 46 -0.74 -8.05 -1.48
N GLY A 47 -0.76 -6.84 -0.91
CA GLY A 47 0.47 -6.17 -0.48
C GLY A 47 0.26 -5.00 0.48
N ARG A 48 1.34 -4.54 1.12
CA ARG A 48 1.25 -3.31 1.92
C ARG A 48 1.35 -2.10 1.01
N GLU A 49 0.56 -1.09 1.32
CA GLU A 49 0.69 0.21 0.67
C GLU A 49 2.08 0.82 0.91
N ASP A 50 2.60 0.60 2.11
CA ASP A 50 3.81 1.26 2.60
C ASP A 50 5.14 0.63 2.16
N ASP A 51 5.15 -0.50 1.44
CA ASP A 51 6.40 -1.20 1.09
C ASP A 51 7.28 -0.44 0.10
N THR A 52 6.73 0.56 -0.61
CA THR A 52 7.44 1.30 -1.64
C THR A 52 7.14 2.80 -1.55
N PRO A 53 8.08 3.61 -1.06
CA PRO A 53 7.97 5.07 -1.13
C PRO A 53 8.07 5.57 -2.57
N ILE A 54 7.19 6.50 -2.93
CA ILE A 54 7.18 7.22 -4.20
C ILE A 54 7.41 8.71 -3.93
N ASP A 55 8.03 9.40 -4.89
CA ASP A 55 8.29 10.83 -4.77
C ASP A 55 6.99 11.61 -4.81
N SER A 56 6.88 12.64 -3.98
CA SER A 56 5.79 13.62 -4.09
C SER A 56 6.06 14.68 -5.16
N GLY A 57 7.30 14.83 -5.61
CA GLY A 57 7.74 15.97 -6.43
C GLY A 57 8.00 17.25 -5.62
N PHE A 58 7.76 17.22 -4.30
CA PHE A 58 7.86 18.37 -3.41
C PHE A 58 8.73 18.08 -2.18
N GLY A 59 9.23 19.15 -1.56
CA GLY A 59 9.92 19.08 -0.28
C GLY A 59 8.98 18.82 0.90
N PRO A 60 9.52 18.62 2.12
CA PRO A 60 8.72 18.64 3.34
C PRO A 60 7.92 19.95 3.44
N PHE A 61 6.64 19.86 3.84
CA PHE A 61 5.71 20.99 3.79
C PHE A 61 6.25 22.22 4.54
N ALA A 62 6.68 22.04 5.79
CA ALA A 62 7.11 23.15 6.65
C ALA A 62 8.32 23.90 6.08
N LEU A 63 9.33 23.17 5.58
CA LEU A 63 10.53 23.78 4.99
C LEU A 63 10.20 24.47 3.67
N THR A 64 9.38 23.85 2.83
CA THR A 64 8.99 24.41 1.54
C THR A 64 8.14 25.67 1.72
N ARG A 65 7.20 25.66 2.67
CA ARG A 65 6.39 26.82 3.04
C ARG A 65 7.26 27.96 3.57
N LEU A 66 8.21 27.68 4.46
CA LEU A 66 9.13 28.70 4.99
C LEU A 66 9.93 29.39 3.88
N SER A 67 10.49 28.62 2.94
CA SER A 67 11.16 29.18 1.77
C SER A 67 10.21 30.03 0.94
N TYR A 68 9.00 29.54 0.65
CA TYR A 68 8.01 30.28 -0.15
C TYR A 68 7.59 31.61 0.51
N GLU A 69 7.31 31.59 1.82
CA GLU A 69 6.88 32.78 2.58
C GLU A 69 8.00 33.83 2.71
N THR A 70 9.26 33.41 2.65
CA THR A 70 10.42 34.31 2.72
C THR A 70 10.92 34.76 1.33
N GLY A 71 10.20 34.43 0.25
CA GLY A 71 10.61 34.73 -1.12
C GLY A 71 11.77 33.86 -1.64
N GLY A 72 12.16 32.83 -0.89
CA GLY A 72 13.15 31.85 -1.28
C GLY A 72 12.57 30.66 -2.08
N ILE A 73 13.45 29.74 -2.45
CA ILE A 73 13.12 28.53 -3.21
C ILE A 73 13.66 27.31 -2.45
N TYR A 74 12.81 26.30 -2.25
CA TYR A 74 13.23 25.01 -1.72
C TYR A 74 13.51 24.03 -2.86
N PHE A 75 14.75 23.54 -2.95
CA PHE A 75 15.14 22.53 -3.94
C PHE A 75 15.06 21.13 -3.34
N ALA A 76 14.08 20.34 -3.77
CA ALA A 76 14.02 18.90 -3.46
C ALA A 76 14.93 18.14 -4.43
N VAL A 77 16.20 17.95 -4.05
CA VAL A 77 17.20 17.21 -4.83
C VAL A 77 17.31 15.79 -4.28
N HIS A 78 17.34 14.79 -5.17
CA HIS A 78 17.57 13.40 -4.82
C HIS A 78 18.65 12.82 -5.74
N PRO A 79 19.75 12.25 -5.19
CA PRO A 79 20.87 11.74 -6.00
C PRO A 79 20.44 10.70 -7.05
N ASN A 80 19.53 9.81 -6.67
CA ASN A 80 19.02 8.76 -7.55
C ASN A 80 17.77 9.17 -8.34
N ARG A 81 17.48 10.47 -8.54
CA ARG A 81 16.26 10.89 -9.26
C ARG A 81 16.27 10.38 -10.71
N ASN A 82 15.30 9.54 -11.04
CA ASN A 82 15.10 9.06 -12.41
C ASN A 82 13.59 9.00 -12.74
N VAL A 83 13.16 9.80 -13.73
CA VAL A 83 11.75 9.90 -14.15
C VAL A 83 11.38 8.90 -15.25
N THR A 84 12.36 8.21 -15.84
CA THR A 84 12.15 7.27 -16.97
C THR A 84 11.94 5.83 -16.53
N ARG A 85 12.45 5.45 -15.36
CA ARG A 85 12.37 4.09 -14.84
C ARG A 85 12.34 4.05 -13.32
N GLN A 86 11.94 2.89 -12.80
CA GLN A 86 11.99 2.60 -11.37
C GLN A 86 13.45 2.51 -10.88
N VAL A 87 13.68 2.97 -9.65
CA VAL A 87 14.95 2.85 -8.93
C VAL A 87 14.88 1.67 -7.98
N SER A 88 15.84 0.76 -8.09
CA SER A 88 15.94 -0.39 -7.19
C SER A 88 16.78 -0.06 -5.94
N LYS A 89 16.55 -0.80 -4.84
CA LYS A 89 17.33 -0.69 -3.59
C LYS A 89 18.84 -0.80 -3.77
N ARG A 90 19.30 -1.51 -4.79
CA ARG A 90 20.74 -1.71 -5.04
C ARG A 90 21.39 -0.45 -5.62
N GLU A 91 20.64 0.31 -6.41
CA GLU A 91 21.10 1.52 -7.11
C GLU A 91 21.07 2.77 -6.23
N VAL A 92 20.47 2.70 -5.03
CA VAL A 92 20.43 3.84 -4.10
C VAL A 92 21.84 4.15 -3.61
N ASP A 93 22.23 5.42 -3.68
CA ASP A 93 23.54 5.88 -3.18
C ASP A 93 23.60 5.83 -1.65
N ALA A 94 24.81 5.74 -1.10
CA ALA A 94 24.99 5.83 0.35
C ALA A 94 24.40 7.16 0.87
N TYR A 95 23.76 7.10 2.04
CA TYR A 95 23.08 8.20 2.72
C TYR A 95 21.91 8.81 1.94
N SER A 96 21.41 8.13 0.92
CA SER A 96 20.22 8.55 0.16
C SER A 96 18.98 7.78 0.58
N ALA A 97 17.84 8.47 0.54
CA ALA A 97 16.55 7.81 0.73
C ALA A 97 16.28 6.85 -0.42
N HIS A 98 15.63 5.73 -0.14
CA HIS A 98 15.04 4.93 -1.20
C HIS A 98 13.72 5.56 -1.61
N ILE A 99 13.62 5.96 -2.87
CA ILE A 99 12.38 6.34 -3.53
C ILE A 99 12.33 5.59 -4.84
N LYS A 100 11.27 4.80 -5.08
CA LYS A 100 11.23 3.89 -6.22
C LYS A 100 10.79 4.59 -7.51
N HIS A 101 9.89 5.56 -7.40
CA HIS A 101 9.31 6.27 -8.54
C HIS A 101 9.47 7.77 -8.35
N PHE A 102 9.93 8.44 -9.41
CA PHE A 102 9.99 9.90 -9.49
C PHE A 102 9.09 10.38 -10.62
N PHE A 103 8.66 11.63 -10.52
CA PHE A 103 7.75 12.25 -11.48
C PHE A 103 8.38 13.49 -12.09
N ASP A 104 7.94 13.81 -13.30
CA ASP A 104 8.40 14.98 -14.04
C ASP A 104 8.03 16.26 -13.26
N PRO A 105 9.03 17.07 -12.85
CA PRO A 105 8.75 18.29 -12.12
C PRO A 105 7.95 19.32 -12.93
N GLN A 106 7.97 19.30 -14.26
CA GLN A 106 7.15 20.19 -15.09
C GLN A 106 5.66 19.86 -14.94
N ILE A 107 5.30 18.57 -14.99
CA ILE A 107 3.93 18.09 -14.76
C ILE A 107 3.51 18.40 -13.33
N MET A 108 4.38 18.10 -12.36
CA MET A 108 4.04 18.24 -10.94
C MET A 108 3.81 19.71 -10.50
N ARG A 109 4.30 20.72 -11.24
CA ARG A 109 4.11 22.14 -10.87
C ARG A 109 2.65 22.54 -10.61
N SER A 110 1.70 22.01 -11.38
CA SER A 110 0.26 22.30 -11.21
C SER A 110 -0.35 21.61 -9.98
N TYR A 111 0.32 20.59 -9.43
CA TYR A 111 -0.11 19.79 -8.28
C TYR A 111 0.53 20.24 -6.97
N ARG A 112 1.03 21.48 -6.92
CA ARG A 112 1.68 22.03 -5.73
C ARG A 112 0.74 22.00 -4.52
N PRO A 113 1.24 21.62 -3.34
CA PRO A 113 0.52 21.81 -2.08
C PRO A 113 0.12 23.28 -1.88
N ASP A 114 -0.95 23.50 -1.14
CA ASP A 114 -1.39 24.84 -0.73
C ASP A 114 -0.41 25.42 0.31
N TYR A 115 0.64 26.12 -0.14
CA TYR A 115 1.61 26.83 0.72
C TYR A 115 1.03 28.15 1.27
N VAL A 116 0.01 28.02 2.11
CA VAL A 116 -0.69 29.13 2.76
C VAL A 116 -0.61 29.02 4.28
N SER A 117 -1.07 30.05 4.99
CA SER A 117 -1.20 30.00 6.45
C SER A 117 -2.15 28.88 6.88
N ILE A 118 -2.00 28.41 8.12
CA ILE A 118 -2.81 27.31 8.67
C ILE A 118 -4.30 27.65 8.63
N ASP A 119 -4.67 28.88 8.96
CA ASP A 119 -6.06 29.33 8.98
C ASP A 119 -6.65 29.42 7.57
N GLU A 120 -5.86 29.92 6.61
CA GLU A 120 -6.26 29.96 5.21
C GLU A 120 -6.42 28.55 4.63
N TYR A 121 -5.52 27.62 4.97
CA TYR A 121 -5.63 26.22 4.57
C TYR A 121 -6.94 25.61 5.09
N LYS A 122 -7.21 25.75 6.40
CA LYS A 122 -8.45 25.23 7.01
C LYS A 122 -9.70 25.86 6.39
N ARG A 123 -9.67 27.16 6.11
CA ARG A 123 -10.76 27.87 5.44
C ARG A 123 -11.02 27.29 4.05
N ARG A 124 -9.98 27.11 3.23
CA ARG A 124 -10.09 26.50 1.89
C ARG A 124 -10.61 25.08 1.93
N VAL A 125 -10.14 24.27 2.88
CA VAL A 125 -10.66 22.91 3.09
C VAL A 125 -12.14 22.94 3.45
N GLY A 126 -12.58 23.88 4.30
CA GLY A 126 -13.99 24.03 4.67
C GLY A 126 -14.90 24.57 3.56
N GLN A 127 -14.34 25.25 2.55
CA GLN A 127 -15.12 25.83 1.44
C GLN A 127 -15.59 24.82 0.40
N ASN A 128 -14.90 23.67 0.29
CA ASN A 128 -15.28 22.62 -0.65
C ASN A 128 -15.45 21.30 0.12
N LYS A 129 -16.66 20.72 0.08
CA LYS A 129 -16.95 19.48 0.83
C LYS A 129 -16.09 18.29 0.40
N SER A 130 -15.62 18.24 -0.85
CA SER A 130 -14.72 17.18 -1.33
C SER A 130 -13.37 17.23 -0.61
N ARG A 131 -12.79 18.43 -0.42
CA ARG A 131 -11.56 18.64 0.35
C ARG A 131 -11.74 18.25 1.81
N ALA A 132 -12.81 18.75 2.44
CA ALA A 132 -13.12 18.44 3.83
C ALA A 132 -13.27 16.92 4.05
N ALA A 133 -14.07 16.26 3.22
CA ALA A 133 -14.30 14.83 3.29
C ALA A 133 -13.01 14.02 3.09
N LEU A 134 -12.17 14.42 2.12
CA LEU A 134 -10.87 13.80 1.88
C LEU A 134 -9.96 13.88 3.11
N VAL A 135 -9.79 15.08 3.66
CA VAL A 135 -8.91 15.31 4.83
C VAL A 135 -9.41 14.53 6.05
N THR A 136 -10.72 14.58 6.33
CA THR A 136 -11.31 13.82 7.45
C THR A 136 -11.14 12.32 7.27
N ALA A 137 -11.43 11.78 6.09
CA ALA A 137 -11.24 10.36 5.82
C ALA A 137 -9.76 9.96 5.91
N ALA A 138 -8.86 10.77 5.33
CA ALA A 138 -7.42 10.54 5.37
C ALA A 138 -6.91 10.49 6.81
N GLN A 139 -7.28 11.43 7.68
CA GLN A 139 -6.90 11.42 9.10
C GLN A 139 -7.32 10.13 9.82
N ASN A 140 -8.55 9.64 9.56
CA ASN A 140 -9.09 8.43 10.18
C ASN A 140 -8.41 7.12 9.72
N THR A 141 -7.76 7.11 8.55
CA THR A 141 -7.12 5.89 8.02
C THR A 141 -5.84 5.48 8.73
N TRP A 142 -5.20 6.38 9.50
CA TRP A 142 -3.91 6.11 10.17
C TRP A 142 -3.97 5.17 11.38
N VAL A 143 -5.16 4.73 11.79
CA VAL A 143 -5.39 4.16 13.13
C VAL A 143 -5.31 2.62 13.19
N ALA A 144 -5.39 1.89 12.07
CA ALA A 144 -5.11 0.44 12.05
C ALA A 144 -4.85 -0.10 10.62
N PRO A 145 -3.78 -0.88 10.40
CA PRO A 145 -3.57 -1.63 9.16
C PRO A 145 -4.77 -2.55 8.85
N MET A 146 -5.13 -2.68 7.57
CA MET A 146 -6.06 -3.72 7.16
C MET A 146 -5.31 -5.05 7.10
N GLU A 147 -5.79 -6.05 7.85
CA GLU A 147 -5.21 -7.39 7.77
C GLU A 147 -5.49 -8.00 6.39
N SER A 148 -4.49 -8.66 5.81
CA SER A 148 -4.69 -9.38 4.56
C SER A 148 -5.60 -10.58 4.83
N PRO A 149 -6.73 -10.72 4.12
CA PRO A 149 -7.64 -11.84 4.34
C PRO A 149 -6.94 -13.17 4.06
N GLN A 150 -7.35 -14.22 4.77
CA GLN A 150 -6.95 -15.57 4.42
C GLN A 150 -7.61 -15.95 3.10
N LEU A 151 -6.82 -16.20 2.06
CA LEU A 151 -7.34 -16.51 0.73
C LEU A 151 -7.35 -18.02 0.44
N ARG A 152 -6.52 -18.81 1.14
CA ARG A 152 -6.38 -20.26 0.92
C ARG A 152 -7.01 -21.04 2.06
N PHE A 153 -7.86 -22.00 1.71
CA PHE A 153 -8.59 -22.85 2.65
C PHE A 153 -8.42 -24.31 2.25
N VAL A 154 -7.73 -25.07 3.10
CA VAL A 154 -7.51 -26.51 2.89
C VAL A 154 -8.56 -27.28 3.68
N LYS A 155 -9.33 -28.13 3.02
CA LYS A 155 -10.32 -29.01 3.66
C LYS A 155 -9.66 -30.34 3.97
N ARG A 156 -9.34 -30.54 5.26
CA ARG A 156 -8.96 -31.85 5.80
C ARG A 156 -10.19 -32.63 6.22
N ASP A 157 -11.14 -31.91 6.82
CA ASP A 157 -12.44 -32.38 7.24
C ASP A 157 -13.43 -31.20 7.22
N GLU A 158 -14.72 -31.48 7.29
CA GLU A 158 -15.77 -30.44 7.20
C GLU A 158 -15.73 -29.46 8.38
N ALA A 159 -15.40 -29.94 9.58
CA ALA A 159 -15.39 -29.12 10.79
C ALA A 159 -14.23 -28.11 10.76
N SER A 160 -13.01 -28.56 10.43
CA SER A 160 -11.85 -27.67 10.30
C SER A 160 -12.02 -26.64 9.20
N PHE A 161 -12.62 -27.02 8.06
CA PHE A 161 -12.92 -26.10 6.97
C PHE A 161 -13.94 -25.04 7.38
N SER A 162 -15.06 -25.44 7.99
CA SER A 162 -16.08 -24.51 8.49
C SER A 162 -15.55 -23.55 9.55
N ASN A 163 -14.67 -24.04 10.44
CA ASN A 163 -13.99 -23.21 11.43
C ASN A 163 -13.05 -22.20 10.77
N ALA A 164 -12.25 -22.61 9.79
CA ALA A 164 -11.37 -21.70 9.05
C ALA A 164 -12.16 -20.60 8.32
N LEU A 165 -13.27 -20.95 7.66
CA LEU A 165 -14.17 -19.97 7.04
C LEU A 165 -14.80 -19.02 8.08
N SER A 166 -15.10 -19.51 9.28
CA SER A 166 -15.69 -18.71 10.37
C SER A 166 -14.71 -17.69 10.94
N GLU A 167 -13.46 -18.09 11.20
CA GLU A 167 -12.42 -17.15 11.64
C GLU A 167 -12.11 -16.10 10.58
N ALA A 168 -12.04 -16.52 9.32
CA ALA A 168 -11.89 -15.63 8.18
C ALA A 168 -13.01 -14.57 8.08
N GLN A 169 -14.28 -14.96 8.33
CA GLN A 169 -15.39 -14.00 8.37
C GLN A 169 -15.30 -13.02 9.54
N LYS A 170 -14.84 -13.46 10.72
CA LYS A 170 -14.65 -12.56 11.89
C LYS A 170 -13.65 -11.45 11.58
N ALA A 171 -12.54 -11.77 10.91
CA ALA A 171 -11.53 -10.77 10.52
C ALA A 171 -12.13 -9.71 9.58
N SER A 172 -12.90 -10.15 8.58
CA SER A 172 -13.57 -9.24 7.65
C SER A 172 -14.65 -8.38 8.33
N ALA A 173 -15.45 -8.97 9.23
CA ALA A 173 -16.50 -8.26 9.98
C ALA A 173 -15.96 -7.13 10.85
N LYS A 174 -14.70 -7.20 11.31
CA LYS A 174 -14.03 -6.09 12.02
C LYS A 174 -13.69 -4.92 11.10
N LEU A 175 -13.41 -5.19 9.82
CA LEU A 175 -13.00 -4.17 8.84
C LEU A 175 -14.20 -3.46 8.20
N THR A 176 -15.30 -4.18 7.95
CA THR A 176 -16.47 -3.65 7.24
C THR A 176 -16.99 -2.32 7.80
N PRO A 177 -17.26 -2.15 9.12
CA PRO A 177 -17.82 -0.91 9.64
C PRO A 177 -16.90 0.30 9.40
N ARG A 178 -15.59 0.08 9.49
CA ARG A 178 -14.60 1.13 9.27
C ARG A 178 -14.56 1.56 7.81
N VAL A 179 -14.55 0.61 6.87
CA VAL A 179 -14.57 0.90 5.43
C VAL A 179 -15.85 1.62 5.04
N GLN A 180 -17.00 1.17 5.56
CA GLN A 180 -18.30 1.81 5.31
C GLN A 180 -18.34 3.24 5.85
N SER A 181 -17.81 3.49 7.05
CA SER A 181 -17.72 4.82 7.65
C SER A 181 -16.84 5.78 6.81
N LEU A 182 -15.66 5.31 6.36
CA LEU A 182 -14.77 6.09 5.49
C LEU A 182 -15.43 6.43 4.15
N HIS A 183 -16.07 5.45 3.52
CA HIS A 183 -16.82 5.68 2.28
C HIS A 183 -17.97 6.66 2.50
N ALA A 184 -18.72 6.54 3.60
CA ALA A 184 -19.79 7.47 3.95
C ALA A 184 -19.26 8.91 4.13
N THR A 185 -18.10 9.07 4.79
CA THR A 185 -17.44 10.37 4.92
C THR A 185 -17.09 10.96 3.55
N LEU A 186 -16.43 10.18 2.69
CA LEU A 186 -16.07 10.64 1.34
C LEU A 186 -17.30 10.98 0.50
N LYS A 187 -18.38 10.21 0.62
CA LYS A 187 -19.63 10.41 -0.11
C LYS A 187 -20.29 11.77 0.21
N LEU A 188 -20.12 12.30 1.43
CA LEU A 188 -20.60 13.65 1.78
C LEU A 188 -19.95 14.77 0.95
N GLY A 189 -18.72 14.53 0.46
CA GLY A 189 -17.97 15.46 -0.38
C GLY A 189 -18.15 15.27 -1.88
N GLU A 190 -18.80 14.19 -2.32
CA GLU A 190 -18.90 13.81 -3.73
C GLU A 190 -19.57 14.89 -4.60
N SER A 191 -20.58 15.58 -4.07
CA SER A 191 -21.32 16.61 -4.81
C SER A 191 -20.55 17.90 -5.09
N ASP A 192 -19.46 18.17 -4.35
CA ASP A 192 -18.60 19.35 -4.58
C ASP A 192 -17.34 19.00 -5.37
N ARG A 193 -17.16 17.73 -5.78
CA ARG A 193 -16.00 17.29 -6.57
C ARG A 193 -15.94 18.01 -7.92
N ASP A 194 -17.05 18.25 -8.59
CA ASP A 194 -17.07 18.94 -9.89
C ASP A 194 -16.82 20.45 -9.76
N LYS A 195 -16.97 21.02 -8.56
CA LYS A 195 -16.67 22.42 -8.25
C LYS A 195 -15.20 22.65 -7.90
N GLU A 196 -14.45 21.58 -7.66
CA GLU A 196 -13.03 21.67 -7.36
C GLU A 196 -12.24 21.97 -8.62
N VAL A 197 -11.35 22.96 -8.56
CA VAL A 197 -10.53 23.40 -9.70
C VAL A 197 -9.06 23.02 -9.56
N SER A 198 -8.60 22.71 -8.35
CA SER A 198 -7.23 22.30 -8.12
C SER A 198 -7.03 20.84 -8.53
N PRO A 199 -6.14 20.55 -9.49
CA PRO A 199 -5.94 19.19 -9.98
C PRO A 199 -5.41 18.26 -8.88
N ARG A 200 -4.68 18.79 -7.88
CA ARG A 200 -4.25 18.02 -6.71
C ARG A 200 -5.43 17.52 -5.88
N TRP A 201 -6.38 18.40 -5.60
CA TRP A 201 -7.57 18.06 -4.80
C TRP A 201 -8.52 17.15 -5.56
N GLN A 202 -8.68 17.38 -6.87
CA GLN A 202 -9.42 16.50 -7.78
C GLN A 202 -8.85 15.07 -7.78
N ALA A 203 -7.54 14.94 -8.06
CA ALA A 203 -6.84 13.65 -8.09
C ALA A 203 -6.88 12.95 -6.73
N GLY A 204 -6.69 13.71 -5.65
CA GLY A 204 -6.73 13.19 -4.28
C GLY A 204 -8.10 12.60 -3.91
N PHE A 205 -9.17 13.33 -4.21
CA PHE A 205 -10.54 12.89 -3.91
C PHE A 205 -10.92 11.66 -4.74
N ASP A 206 -10.64 11.68 -6.04
CA ASP A 206 -11.00 10.58 -6.93
C ASP A 206 -10.24 9.30 -6.61
N LEU A 207 -8.93 9.41 -6.33
CA LEU A 207 -8.13 8.29 -5.87
C LEU A 207 -8.66 7.74 -4.56
N ALA A 208 -9.02 8.60 -3.61
CA ALA A 208 -9.59 8.18 -2.33
C ALA A 208 -10.91 7.43 -2.51
N MET A 209 -11.82 7.96 -3.32
CA MET A 209 -13.13 7.38 -3.60
C MET A 209 -13.02 6.03 -4.31
N GLY A 210 -12.20 5.97 -5.37
CA GLY A 210 -11.97 4.74 -6.12
C GLY A 210 -11.38 3.63 -5.25
N ARG A 211 -10.36 3.96 -4.45
CA ARG A 211 -9.69 2.98 -3.58
C ARG A 211 -10.58 2.51 -2.42
N ILE A 212 -11.33 3.41 -1.78
CA ILE A 212 -12.22 2.99 -0.68
C ILE A 212 -13.35 2.09 -1.20
N LEU A 213 -13.91 2.38 -2.38
CA LEU A 213 -14.93 1.55 -3.00
C LEU A 213 -14.36 0.18 -3.39
N ALA A 214 -13.15 0.13 -3.97
CA ALA A 214 -12.48 -1.12 -4.30
C ALA A 214 -12.27 -1.98 -3.04
N VAL A 215 -11.79 -1.38 -1.95
CA VAL A 215 -11.63 -2.06 -0.66
C VAL A 215 -12.98 -2.54 -0.10
N LYS A 216 -14.02 -1.70 -0.17
CA LYS A 216 -15.38 -2.05 0.28
C LYS A 216 -15.90 -3.28 -0.46
N VAL A 217 -15.82 -3.27 -1.78
CA VAL A 217 -16.26 -4.39 -2.62
C VAL A 217 -15.45 -5.65 -2.28
N ARG A 218 -14.12 -5.56 -2.14
CA ARG A 218 -13.29 -6.72 -1.76
C ARG A 218 -13.71 -7.32 -0.42
N THR A 219 -13.98 -6.49 0.59
CA THR A 219 -14.39 -6.94 1.92
C THR A 219 -15.78 -7.59 1.90
N GLU A 220 -16.74 -6.98 1.19
CA GLU A 220 -18.11 -7.50 1.11
C GLU A 220 -18.19 -8.76 0.22
N ALA A 221 -17.52 -8.76 -0.93
CA ALA A 221 -17.43 -9.92 -1.82
C ALA A 221 -16.79 -11.12 -1.12
N TYR A 222 -15.71 -10.89 -0.37
CA TYR A 222 -15.07 -11.91 0.45
C TYR A 222 -16.07 -12.54 1.44
N ASN A 223 -16.84 -11.72 2.17
CA ASN A 223 -17.85 -12.23 3.09
C ASN A 223 -18.95 -13.06 2.39
N VAL A 224 -19.43 -12.59 1.23
CA VAL A 224 -20.42 -13.31 0.42
C VAL A 224 -19.91 -14.68 0.01
N LEU A 225 -18.68 -14.76 -0.51
CA LEU A 225 -18.10 -16.03 -0.95
C LEU A 225 -17.82 -17.00 0.20
N LEU A 226 -17.36 -16.51 1.35
CA LEU A 226 -17.20 -17.35 2.54
C LEU A 226 -18.55 -17.87 3.04
N ALA A 227 -19.61 -17.04 3.01
CA ALA A 227 -20.94 -17.45 3.42
C ALA A 227 -21.52 -18.52 2.47
N LYS A 228 -21.29 -18.38 1.16
CA LYS A 228 -21.60 -19.41 0.18
C LYS A 228 -20.81 -20.68 0.42
N ALA A 229 -19.50 -20.57 0.69
CA ALA A 229 -18.66 -21.74 0.94
C ALA A 229 -19.10 -22.55 2.16
N LYS A 230 -19.58 -21.89 3.22
CA LYS A 230 -20.17 -22.54 4.40
C LYS A 230 -21.44 -23.33 4.10
N ARG A 231 -22.18 -22.98 3.04
CA ARG A 231 -23.36 -23.75 2.59
C ARG A 231 -22.95 -25.00 1.78
N GLY A 232 -21.67 -25.15 1.47
CA GLY A 232 -21.10 -26.26 0.72
C GLY A 232 -20.58 -25.81 -0.65
N LEU A 233 -19.30 -26.10 -0.93
CA LEU A 233 -18.71 -25.99 -2.26
C LEU A 233 -18.74 -27.35 -2.94
N LYS A 234 -19.20 -27.40 -4.19
CA LYS A 234 -19.14 -28.60 -5.03
C LYS A 234 -17.84 -28.56 -5.84
N PRO A 235 -16.89 -29.47 -5.61
CA PRO A 235 -15.67 -29.49 -6.39
C PRO A 235 -15.96 -29.91 -7.85
N LYS A 236 -15.31 -29.25 -8.80
CA LYS A 236 -15.29 -29.61 -10.22
C LYS A 236 -14.35 -30.79 -10.46
N ASP A 237 -13.21 -30.82 -9.77
CA ASP A 237 -12.27 -31.95 -9.79
C ASP A 237 -12.46 -32.81 -8.51
N PRO A 238 -12.71 -34.14 -8.62
CA PRO A 238 -12.78 -35.05 -7.48
C PRO A 238 -11.55 -35.04 -6.56
N LYS A 239 -10.38 -34.62 -7.05
CA LYS A 239 -9.15 -34.51 -6.26
C LYS A 239 -9.05 -33.20 -5.48
N THR A 240 -9.92 -32.22 -5.71
CA THR A 240 -9.87 -30.92 -5.04
C THR A 240 -10.07 -31.07 -3.53
N ASN A 241 -9.09 -30.61 -2.77
CA ASN A 241 -9.18 -30.46 -1.32
C ASN A 241 -8.79 -29.06 -0.84
N THR A 242 -8.53 -28.14 -1.76
CA THR A 242 -8.13 -26.77 -1.44
C THR A 242 -8.91 -25.78 -2.28
N TRP A 243 -9.43 -24.75 -1.62
CA TRP A 243 -10.12 -23.64 -2.27
C TRP A 243 -9.33 -22.37 -2.03
N VAL A 244 -9.05 -21.66 -3.10
CA VAL A 244 -8.28 -20.41 -3.08
C VAL A 244 -9.14 -19.30 -3.67
N LEU A 245 -9.35 -18.24 -2.91
CA LEU A 245 -9.92 -17.00 -3.41
C LEU A 245 -8.88 -16.28 -4.25
N THR A 246 -9.19 -16.10 -5.53
CA THR A 246 -8.35 -15.38 -6.49
C THR A 246 -9.03 -14.09 -6.92
N ALA A 247 -8.24 -13.04 -7.11
CA ALA A 247 -8.78 -11.74 -7.53
C ALA A 247 -9.41 -11.87 -8.93
N SER A 248 -10.63 -11.38 -9.07
CA SER A 248 -11.43 -11.50 -10.29
C SER A 248 -12.32 -10.28 -10.48
N ASP A 249 -12.68 -9.98 -11.72
CA ASP A 249 -13.75 -9.00 -12.02
C ASP A 249 -15.05 -9.70 -12.43
N ASP A 250 -15.17 -10.99 -12.12
CA ASP A 250 -16.41 -11.74 -12.25
C ASP A 250 -17.29 -11.52 -11.01
N PHE A 251 -18.43 -10.87 -11.21
CA PHE A 251 -19.40 -10.57 -10.17
C PHE A 251 -20.66 -11.44 -10.23
N THR A 252 -20.70 -12.46 -11.09
CA THR A 252 -21.88 -13.35 -11.27
C THR A 252 -22.32 -13.98 -9.96
N GLU A 253 -21.37 -14.41 -9.12
CA GLU A 253 -21.65 -14.98 -7.80
C GLU A 253 -21.77 -13.93 -6.69
N LEU A 254 -21.47 -12.66 -6.94
CA LEU A 254 -21.41 -11.61 -5.92
C LEU A 254 -22.69 -10.74 -5.90
N GLY A 255 -23.39 -10.68 -7.04
CA GLY A 255 -24.65 -9.96 -7.21
C GLY A 255 -24.47 -8.55 -7.76
N SER A 256 -25.54 -8.03 -8.37
CA SER A 256 -25.52 -6.78 -9.16
C SER A 256 -25.22 -5.51 -8.35
N SER A 257 -25.46 -5.52 -7.03
CA SER A 257 -25.13 -4.37 -6.17
C SER A 257 -23.61 -4.19 -6.04
N LEU A 258 -22.86 -5.28 -5.82
CA LEU A 258 -21.40 -5.22 -5.70
C LEU A 258 -20.75 -4.91 -7.04
N GLU A 259 -21.31 -5.42 -8.14
CA GLU A 259 -20.87 -5.07 -9.49
C GLU A 259 -21.00 -3.57 -9.77
N LYS A 260 -22.13 -2.94 -9.41
CA LYS A 260 -22.31 -1.48 -9.56
C LYS A 260 -21.30 -0.68 -8.76
N GLU A 261 -21.00 -1.09 -7.53
CA GLU A 261 -19.99 -0.42 -6.70
C GLU A 261 -18.58 -0.63 -7.24
N ALA A 262 -18.27 -1.81 -7.78
CA ALA A 262 -16.99 -2.08 -8.44
C ALA A 262 -16.81 -1.22 -9.69
N ASN A 263 -17.86 -1.09 -10.52
CA ASN A 263 -17.83 -0.23 -11.69
C ASN A 263 -17.67 1.25 -11.30
N LYS A 264 -18.31 1.70 -10.22
CA LYS A 264 -18.09 3.05 -9.69
C LYS A 264 -16.65 3.23 -9.20
N ALA A 265 -16.06 2.23 -8.54
CA ALA A 265 -14.66 2.25 -8.13
C ALA A 265 -13.73 2.42 -9.34
N LYS A 266 -13.93 1.60 -10.39
CA LYS A 266 -13.16 1.64 -11.64
C LYS A 266 -13.28 3.00 -12.31
N MET A 267 -14.49 3.53 -12.45
CA MET A 267 -14.73 4.87 -13.02
C MET A 267 -13.89 5.94 -12.32
N TYR A 268 -13.84 5.96 -10.98
CA TYR A 268 -13.02 6.93 -10.24
C TYR A 268 -11.52 6.74 -10.49
N LEU A 269 -11.02 5.51 -10.48
CA LEU A 269 -9.60 5.21 -10.69
C LEU A 269 -9.16 5.50 -12.13
N GLU A 270 -9.97 5.14 -13.12
CA GLU A 270 -9.76 5.43 -14.54
C GLU A 270 -9.77 6.93 -14.80
N ARG A 271 -10.67 7.68 -14.14
CA ARG A 271 -10.69 9.14 -14.19
C ARG A 271 -9.38 9.74 -13.70
N VAL A 272 -8.81 9.23 -12.59
CA VAL A 272 -7.49 9.70 -12.10
C VAL A 272 -6.39 9.47 -13.14
N ILE A 273 -6.38 8.31 -13.80
CA ILE A 273 -5.38 7.98 -14.81
C ILE A 273 -5.51 8.89 -16.04
N THR A 274 -6.76 9.13 -16.45
CA THR A 274 -7.08 9.91 -17.66
C THR A 274 -6.86 11.40 -17.45
N ASP A 275 -7.34 11.96 -16.34
CA ASP A 275 -7.32 13.40 -16.07
C ASP A 275 -5.99 13.86 -15.46
N HIS A 276 -5.26 12.95 -14.80
CA HIS A 276 -4.01 13.24 -14.09
C HIS A 276 -2.85 12.31 -14.48
N PRO A 277 -2.55 12.13 -15.79
CA PRO A 277 -1.56 11.18 -16.25
C PRO A 277 -0.15 11.54 -15.76
N ASN A 278 0.71 10.53 -15.60
CA ASN A 278 2.11 10.69 -15.19
C ASN A 278 2.30 11.36 -13.81
N THR A 279 1.30 11.25 -12.93
CA THR A 279 1.35 11.73 -11.55
C THR A 279 1.41 10.58 -10.55
N PRO A 280 1.81 10.83 -9.29
CA PRO A 280 1.74 9.81 -8.23
C PRO A 280 0.31 9.27 -8.03
N TRP A 281 -0.72 10.09 -8.24
CA TRP A 281 -2.11 9.63 -8.13
C TRP A 281 -2.46 8.61 -9.22
N ALA A 282 -2.12 8.88 -10.48
CA ALA A 282 -2.35 7.95 -11.58
C ALA A 282 -1.59 6.63 -11.41
N LEU A 283 -0.34 6.69 -10.93
CA LEU A 283 0.42 5.47 -10.62
C LEU A 283 -0.29 4.61 -9.57
N LEU A 284 -0.79 5.22 -8.50
CA LEU A 284 -1.51 4.51 -7.45
C LEU A 284 -2.87 3.99 -7.93
N ALA A 285 -3.57 4.76 -8.77
CA ALA A 285 -4.84 4.34 -9.37
C ALA A 285 -4.65 3.12 -10.29
N GLN A 286 -3.63 3.15 -11.15
CA GLN A 286 -3.29 2.01 -12.01
C GLN A 286 -2.95 0.77 -11.19
N ARG A 287 -2.12 0.92 -10.16
CA ARG A 287 -1.79 -0.19 -9.25
C ARG A 287 -3.03 -0.78 -8.57
N GLU A 288 -4.03 0.05 -8.26
CA GLU A 288 -5.29 -0.42 -7.68
C GLU A 288 -6.13 -1.19 -8.71
N LEU A 289 -6.20 -0.72 -9.95
CA LEU A 289 -6.93 -1.39 -11.05
C LEU A 289 -6.29 -2.72 -11.47
N ASP A 290 -4.95 -2.79 -11.47
CA ASP A 290 -4.21 -4.02 -11.75
C ASP A 290 -4.59 -5.13 -10.75
N ALA A 291 -4.89 -4.74 -9.51
CA ALA A 291 -5.44 -5.60 -8.50
C ALA A 291 -6.97 -5.69 -8.63
N LYS A 292 -7.45 -6.59 -9.51
CA LYS A 292 -8.90 -6.86 -9.72
C LYS A 292 -9.73 -6.77 -8.43
N ILE A 293 -10.95 -6.23 -8.55
CA ILE A 293 -11.72 -5.73 -7.39
C ILE A 293 -12.55 -6.82 -6.71
N GLY A 294 -13.01 -7.82 -7.45
CA GLY A 294 -13.78 -8.94 -6.90
C GLY A 294 -12.93 -10.15 -6.54
N TRP A 295 -13.62 -11.23 -6.20
CA TRP A 295 -13.02 -12.51 -5.86
C TRP A 295 -13.77 -13.63 -6.57
N VAL A 296 -13.08 -14.72 -6.88
CA VAL A 296 -13.68 -15.98 -7.33
C VAL A 296 -13.01 -17.15 -6.63
N TRP A 297 -13.77 -18.21 -6.37
CA TRP A 297 -13.20 -19.48 -5.91
C TRP A 297 -12.47 -20.16 -7.06
N SER A 298 -11.22 -20.53 -6.80
CA SER A 298 -10.43 -21.43 -7.62
C SER A 298 -10.13 -22.70 -6.83
N GLU A 299 -10.10 -23.83 -7.54
CA GLU A 299 -9.80 -25.13 -6.97
C GLU A 299 -8.31 -25.43 -7.08
N ASP A 300 -7.78 -26.05 -6.03
CA ASP A 300 -6.39 -26.50 -5.96
C ASP A 300 -6.30 -27.80 -5.14
N PHE A 301 -5.14 -28.43 -5.20
CA PHE A 301 -4.81 -29.62 -4.43
C PHE A 301 -3.64 -29.34 -3.48
N THR A 302 -3.81 -29.70 -2.22
CA THR A 302 -2.75 -29.73 -1.22
C THR A 302 -2.50 -31.18 -0.83
N ASP A 303 -1.28 -31.66 -1.06
CA ASP A 303 -0.85 -32.95 -0.53
C ASP A 303 -0.81 -32.88 1.02
N LEU A 304 -1.60 -33.74 1.66
CA LEU A 304 -1.71 -33.83 3.11
C LEU A 304 -0.75 -34.86 3.72
N THR A 305 0.08 -35.53 2.90
CA THR A 305 1.07 -36.48 3.41
C THR A 305 2.02 -35.78 4.37
N PRO A 306 2.18 -36.29 5.61
CA PRO A 306 3.16 -35.74 6.54
C PRO A 306 4.54 -35.83 5.89
N ARG A 307 5.23 -34.69 5.78
CA ARG A 307 6.62 -34.66 5.31
C ARG A 307 7.41 -35.54 6.26
N ARG A 308 7.81 -36.74 5.82
CA ARG A 308 8.66 -37.64 6.62
C ARG A 308 9.83 -36.80 7.08
N ALA A 309 10.00 -36.66 8.40
CA ALA A 309 11.25 -36.20 8.96
C ALA A 309 12.31 -37.12 8.35
N GLY A 310 13.14 -36.57 7.46
CA GLY A 310 14.20 -37.33 6.84
C GLY A 310 14.99 -37.94 7.98
N ASN A 311 14.97 -39.26 8.07
CA ASN A 311 15.84 -40.03 8.93
C ASN A 311 17.25 -39.80 8.37
N GLY A 312 17.85 -38.67 8.74
CA GLY A 312 19.23 -38.33 8.48
C GLY A 312 20.08 -39.26 9.30
N GLY A 313 20.21 -40.50 8.81
CA GLY A 313 21.17 -41.47 9.31
C GLY A 313 22.52 -40.80 9.33
N GLY A 314 23.10 -40.72 10.52
CA GLY A 314 24.46 -40.26 10.72
C GLY A 314 25.38 -41.11 9.85
N ASN A 315 26.01 -40.48 8.88
CA ASN A 315 27.28 -40.95 8.36
C ASN A 315 28.31 -39.89 8.71
N GLY A 316 28.86 -40.04 9.91
CA GLY A 316 30.05 -39.33 10.33
C GLY A 316 31.22 -39.81 9.49
N ASN A 317 31.50 -39.12 8.39
CA ASN A 317 32.83 -39.10 7.80
C ASN A 317 33.40 -37.72 8.08
N GLY A 318 34.01 -37.60 9.26
CA GLY A 318 34.79 -36.44 9.66
C GLY A 318 36.01 -36.32 8.76
N ASN A 319 35.84 -35.65 7.63
CA ASN A 319 36.97 -35.06 6.93
C ASN A 319 37.50 -33.95 7.85
N PRO A 320 38.79 -33.93 8.24
CA PRO A 320 39.35 -32.82 8.99
C PRO A 320 39.35 -31.61 8.05
N ASN A 321 38.24 -30.88 8.04
CA ASN A 321 38.12 -29.58 7.40
C ASN A 321 39.00 -28.63 8.19
N ASN A 322 40.28 -28.63 7.85
CA ASN A 322 41.18 -27.48 7.80
C ASN A 322 40.65 -26.26 8.59
N ASP A 323 40.73 -26.32 9.93
CA ASP A 323 40.29 -25.22 10.82
C ASP A 323 41.01 -23.90 10.50
N ALA A 324 42.14 -23.97 9.77
CA ALA A 324 42.87 -22.82 9.24
C ALA A 324 42.11 -22.02 8.16
N LYS A 325 41.15 -22.61 7.43
CA LYS A 325 40.35 -21.89 6.41
C LYS A 325 39.07 -21.25 6.96
N ASN A 326 38.67 -21.59 8.18
CA ASN A 326 37.48 -21.03 8.84
C ASN A 326 37.79 -19.99 9.93
N MET A 327 39.02 -19.46 9.97
CA MET A 327 39.29 -18.19 10.66
C MET A 327 38.68 -17.02 9.87
N ILE A 328 37.35 -16.99 9.77
CA ILE A 328 36.62 -15.80 9.38
C ILE A 328 36.96 -14.78 10.46
N LYS A 329 37.79 -13.79 10.13
CA LYS A 329 38.04 -12.63 10.99
C LYS A 329 36.68 -12.18 11.54
N ARG A 330 36.55 -12.07 12.87
CA ARG A 330 35.30 -11.62 13.50
C ARG A 330 34.84 -10.39 12.72
N PRO A 331 33.61 -10.39 12.17
CA PRO A 331 33.14 -9.27 11.38
C PRO A 331 33.27 -8.00 12.23
N PRO A 332 33.63 -6.86 11.62
CA PRO A 332 33.69 -5.59 12.33
C PRO A 332 32.38 -5.38 13.13
N PRO A 333 32.46 -4.73 14.30
CA PRO A 333 31.26 -4.46 15.09
C PRO A 333 30.22 -3.72 14.24
N LYS A 334 28.95 -4.12 14.35
CA LYS A 334 27.84 -3.46 13.65
C LYS A 334 27.19 -2.44 14.58
N ARG A 335 27.14 -1.18 14.17
CA ARG A 335 26.28 -0.16 14.80
C ARG A 335 24.92 -0.14 14.13
N LYS A 336 23.88 0.14 14.91
CA LYS A 336 22.53 0.34 14.37
C LYS A 336 22.45 1.71 13.71
N PRO A 337 21.72 1.86 12.59
CA PRO A 337 21.51 3.16 11.98
C PRO A 337 20.81 4.10 12.98
N PRO A 338 21.20 5.38 13.04
CA PRO A 338 20.47 6.38 13.81
C PRO A 338 19.06 6.57 13.21
N LYS A 339 18.09 6.94 14.04
CA LYS A 339 16.84 7.52 13.56
C LYS A 339 17.11 8.98 13.23
N LEU A 340 16.82 9.39 12.00
CA LEU A 340 17.18 10.71 11.45
C LEU A 340 15.97 11.61 11.18
#